data_AF-A0A4R3JZN3-F1
#
_entry.id   AF-A0A4R3JZN3-F1
#
_cell.length_a   1.000
_cell.length_b   1.000
_cell.length_c   1.000
_cell.angle_alpha   90.00
_cell.angle_beta   90.00
_cell.angle_gamma   90.00
#
_symmetry.space_group_name_H-M   'P 1'
#
loop_
_entity.id
_entity.type
_entity.pdbx_description
1 polymer ?
#
loop_
_entity_poly.entity_id
_entity_poly.type
_entity_poly.pdbx_seq_one_letter_code
_entity_poly.pdbx_strand_id
1 'polypeptide(L)'
;MKGAVETMMGMIMIAFMAVLSTAYIIASLNTQKAQNYHSTVVAEVEAGDFSETIIQSCKKKALENGYKDLAIEPLISIKNEKYAKVTLTYDYTLPVLNLFLKHQIAGYAR
;
A
#
# COMPACT_ATOMS: atom_id res chain seq x y z
N MET A 1 43.81 -5.49 22.39
CA MET A 1 42.99 -4.48 21.69
C MET A 1 42.25 -5.02 20.48
N LYS A 2 42.81 -5.94 19.67
CA LYS A 2 42.16 -6.47 18.45
C LYS A 2 40.78 -7.14 18.70
N GLY A 3 40.68 -8.05 19.68
CA GLY A 3 39.42 -8.72 20.00
C GLY A 3 38.32 -7.81 20.56
N ALA A 4 38.67 -6.73 21.27
CA ALA A 4 37.69 -5.75 21.73
C ALA A 4 37.09 -4.95 20.56
N VAL A 5 37.92 -4.61 19.57
CA VAL A 5 37.48 -3.92 18.34
C VAL A 5 36.57 -4.83 17.51
N GLU A 6 36.89 -6.12 17.37
CA GLU A 6 36.04 -7.08 16.66
C GLU A 6 34.65 -7.23 17.31
N THR A 7 34.58 -7.33 18.65
CA THR A 7 33.29 -7.40 19.36
C THR A 7 32.48 -6.11 19.21
N MET A 8 33.13 -4.94 19.26
CA MET A 8 32.46 -3.66 19.01
C MET A 8 31.90 -3.58 17.58
N MET A 9 32.66 -4.05 16.59
CA MET A 9 32.22 -4.07 15.19
C MET A 9 31.03 -5.01 14.99
N GLY A 10 31.02 -6.17 15.66
CA GLY A 10 29.89 -7.10 15.66
C GLY A 10 28.63 -6.51 16.28
N MET A 11 28.75 -5.83 17.43
CA MET A 11 27.61 -5.16 18.07
C MET A 11 27.02 -4.05 17.19
N ILE A 12 27.88 -3.27 16.51
CA ILE A 12 27.44 -2.24 15.57
C ILE A 12 26.68 -2.86 14.40
N MET A 13 27.16 -3.95 13.80
CA MET A 13 26.45 -4.65 12.73
C MET A 13 25.07 -5.14 13.15
N ILE A 14 24.95 -5.74 14.33
CA ILE A 14 23.66 -6.22 14.86
C ILE A 14 22.70 -5.05 15.04
N ALA A 15 23.16 -3.92 15.59
CA ALA A 15 22.34 -2.73 15.75
C ALA A 15 21.84 -2.18 14.40
N PHE A 16 22.69 -2.13 13.38
CA PHE A 16 22.28 -1.73 12.02
C PHE A 16 21.26 -2.70 11.41
N MET A 17 21.48 -4.01 11.55
CA MET A 17 20.54 -5.02 11.05
C MET A 17 19.18 -4.93 11.74
N ALA A 18 19.14 -4.65 13.04
CA ALA A 18 17.90 -4.47 13.78
C ALA A 18 17.08 -3.29 13.22
N VAL A 19 17.73 -2.14 13.02
CA VAL A 19 17.08 -0.94 12.46
C VAL A 19 16.55 -1.19 11.04
N LEU A 20 17.35 -1.82 10.17
CA LEU A 20 16.95 -2.15 8.80
C LEU A 20 15.78 -3.15 8.78
N SER A 21 15.80 -4.15 9.65
CA SER A 21 14.73 -5.15 9.75
C SER A 21 13.41 -4.51 10.17
N THR A 22 13.44 -3.62 11.18
CA THR A 22 12.24 -2.88 11.60
C THR A 22 11.71 -2.00 10.47
N ALA A 23 12.58 -1.28 9.76
CA ALA A 23 12.17 -0.45 8.63
C ALA A 23 11.52 -1.29 7.51
N TYR A 24 12.10 -2.44 7.19
CA TYR A 24 11.53 -3.37 6.21
C TYR A 24 10.15 -3.88 6.65
N ILE A 25 9.98 -4.28 7.92
CA ILE A 25 8.70 -4.76 8.45
C ILE A 25 7.64 -3.65 8.36
N ILE A 26 7.97 -2.41 8.73
CA ILE A 26 7.04 -1.27 8.62
C ILE A 26 6.60 -1.07 7.17
N ALA A 27 7.53 -1.09 6.23
CA ALA A 27 7.23 -0.89 4.83
C ALA A 27 6.40 -2.04 4.22
N SER A 28 6.66 -3.28 4.66
CA SER A 28 5.86 -4.47 4.33
C SER A 28 4.43 -4.37 4.89
N LEU A 29 4.27 -3.96 6.15
CA LEU A 29 2.95 -3.75 6.77
C LEU A 29 2.15 -2.66 6.05
N ASN A 30 2.78 -1.54 5.66
CA ASN A 30 2.11 -0.49 4.90
C ASN A 30 1.65 -1.00 3.52
N THR A 31 2.48 -1.79 2.84
CA THR A 31 2.12 -2.44 1.57
C THR A 31 0.93 -3.38 1.76
N GLN A 32 0.95 -4.21 2.81
CA GLN A 32 -0.14 -5.15 3.11
C GLN A 32 -1.45 -4.42 3.46
N LYS A 33 -1.39 -3.33 4.24
CA LYS A 33 -2.57 -2.49 4.52
C LYS A 33 -3.17 -1.91 3.25
N ALA A 34 -2.33 -1.39 2.34
CA ALA A 34 -2.78 -0.86 1.06
C ALA A 34 -3.44 -1.94 0.19
N GLN A 35 -2.86 -3.14 0.12
CA GLN A 35 -3.41 -4.30 -0.60
C GLN A 35 -4.76 -4.76 -0.03
N ASN A 36 -4.86 -4.85 1.30
CA ASN A 36 -6.11 -5.23 1.98
C ASN A 36 -7.20 -4.18 1.73
N TYR A 37 -6.86 -2.90 1.86
CA TYR A 37 -7.79 -1.81 1.58
C TYR A 37 -8.25 -1.81 0.12
N HIS A 38 -7.33 -1.98 -0.82
CA HIS A 38 -7.65 -2.11 -2.24
C HIS A 38 -8.64 -3.26 -2.50
N SER A 39 -8.39 -4.44 -1.93
CA SER A 39 -9.29 -5.60 -2.02
C SER A 39 -10.68 -5.29 -1.44
N THR A 40 -10.74 -4.59 -0.31
CA THR A 40 -12.02 -4.14 0.28
C THR A 40 -12.77 -3.18 -0.62
N VAL A 41 -12.08 -2.21 -1.25
CA VAL A 41 -12.71 -1.26 -2.18
C VAL A 41 -13.26 -1.99 -3.39
N VAL A 42 -12.52 -2.95 -3.96
CA VAL A 42 -13.01 -3.78 -5.07
C VAL A 42 -14.32 -4.46 -4.68
N ALA A 43 -14.36 -5.16 -3.55
CA ALA A 43 -15.56 -5.83 -3.06
C ALA A 43 -16.72 -4.86 -2.73
N GLU A 44 -16.45 -3.69 -2.14
CA GLU A 44 -17.47 -2.66 -1.87
C GLU A 44 -18.09 -2.13 -3.18
N VAL A 45 -17.27 -1.91 -4.21
CA VAL A 45 -17.71 -1.42 -5.53
C VAL A 45 -18.55 -2.48 -6.26
N GLU A 46 -18.15 -3.75 -6.21
CA GLU A 46 -18.92 -4.88 -6.76
C GLU A 46 -20.26 -5.04 -6.05
N ALA A 47 -20.27 -5.07 -4.70
CA ALA A 47 -21.48 -5.20 -3.89
C ALA A 47 -22.43 -3.99 -4.04
N GLY A 48 -21.86 -2.82 -4.34
CA GLY A 48 -22.59 -1.58 -4.57
C GLY A 48 -23.12 -1.39 -6.00
N ASP A 49 -22.97 -2.39 -6.89
CA ASP A 49 -23.32 -2.32 -8.32
C ASP A 49 -22.77 -1.06 -9.01
N PHE A 50 -21.52 -0.69 -8.67
CA PHE A 50 -20.81 0.46 -9.24
C PHE A 50 -21.51 1.81 -9.00
N SER A 51 -22.28 1.91 -7.91
CA SER A 51 -22.93 3.15 -7.47
C SER A 51 -21.93 4.30 -7.24
N GLU A 52 -22.23 5.47 -7.81
CA GLU A 52 -21.45 6.69 -7.60
C GLU A 52 -21.31 7.02 -6.10
N THR A 53 -22.34 6.79 -5.30
CA THR A 53 -22.31 7.03 -3.84
C THR A 53 -21.27 6.17 -3.14
N ILE A 54 -21.16 4.89 -3.53
CA ILE A 54 -20.17 3.97 -2.97
C ILE A 54 -18.77 4.36 -3.42
N ILE A 55 -18.59 4.68 -4.70
CA ILE A 55 -17.31 5.15 -5.27
C ILE A 55 -16.80 6.39 -4.53
N GLN A 56 -17.66 7.39 -4.30
CA GLN A 56 -17.30 8.61 -3.57
C GLN A 56 -16.99 8.31 -2.10
N SER A 57 -17.73 7.41 -1.46
CA SER A 57 -17.46 6.95 -0.10
C SER A 57 -16.09 6.27 0.01
N CYS A 58 -15.75 5.36 -0.92
CA CYS A 58 -14.45 4.71 -0.97
C CYS A 58 -13.32 5.74 -1.18
N LYS A 59 -13.49 6.71 -2.09
CA LYS A 59 -12.49 7.78 -2.30
C LYS A 59 -12.26 8.61 -1.05
N LYS A 60 -13.33 8.96 -0.33
CA LYS A 60 -13.24 9.70 0.93
C LYS A 60 -12.51 8.88 2.01
N LYS A 61 -12.93 7.62 2.20
CA LYS A 61 -12.26 6.69 3.12
C LYS A 61 -10.77 6.53 2.77
N ALA A 62 -10.40 6.55 1.49
CA ALA A 62 -9.01 6.39 1.07
C ALA A 62 -8.14 7.56 1.55
N LEU A 63 -8.64 8.79 1.42
CA LEU A 63 -7.99 9.99 1.92
C LEU A 63 -7.92 10.00 3.46
N GLU A 64 -8.99 9.57 4.13
CA GLU A 64 -9.01 9.44 5.61
C GLU A 64 -7.99 8.41 6.11
N ASN A 65 -7.73 7.35 5.34
CA ASN A 65 -6.69 6.35 5.63
C ASN A 65 -5.26 6.82 5.25
N GLY A 66 -5.10 8.04 4.74
CA GLY A 66 -3.80 8.62 4.40
C GLY A 66 -3.23 8.19 3.04
N TYR A 67 -4.04 7.58 2.18
CA TYR A 67 -3.63 7.28 0.80
C TYR A 67 -3.62 8.56 -0.06
N LYS A 68 -2.82 8.56 -1.13
CA LYS A 68 -2.66 9.73 -1.99
C LYS A 68 -3.83 9.93 -2.94
N ASP A 69 -4.28 8.83 -3.54
CA ASP A 69 -5.34 8.86 -4.53
C ASP A 69 -6.00 7.48 -4.66
N LEU A 70 -7.28 7.50 -5.01
CA LEU A 70 -8.05 6.31 -5.39
C LEU A 70 -8.83 6.61 -6.67
N ALA A 71 -8.35 6.08 -7.79
CA ALA A 71 -9.02 6.16 -9.07
C ALA A 71 -9.89 4.91 -9.28
N ILE A 72 -11.18 5.11 -9.56
CA ILE A 72 -12.12 4.06 -9.93
C ILE A 72 -12.68 4.43 -11.30
N GLU A 73 -12.29 3.68 -12.32
CA GLU A 73 -12.68 3.90 -13.71
C GLU A 73 -13.70 2.83 -14.11
N PRO A 74 -15.01 3.17 -14.22
CA PRO A 74 -16.01 2.24 -14.71
C PRO A 74 -15.84 2.04 -16.22
N LEU A 75 -15.96 0.80 -16.66
CA LEU A 75 -15.80 0.35 -18.04
C LEU A 75 -16.88 -0.71 -18.34
N ILE A 76 -17.17 -0.91 -19.62
CA ILE A 76 -18.23 -1.82 -20.08
C ILE A 76 -17.61 -2.90 -20.96
N SER A 77 -17.88 -4.16 -20.63
CA SER A 77 -17.43 -5.32 -21.42
C SER A 77 -18.11 -5.39 -22.77
N ILE A 78 -17.45 -6.09 -23.70
CA ILE A 78 -18.05 -6.51 -24.97
C ILE A 78 -19.33 -7.35 -24.71
N LYS A 79 -19.42 -8.01 -23.55
CA LYS A 79 -20.60 -8.77 -23.08
C LYS A 79 -21.63 -7.95 -22.29
N ASN A 80 -21.49 -6.62 -22.23
CA ASN A 80 -22.36 -5.73 -21.44
C ASN A 80 -22.30 -5.97 -19.91
N GLU A 81 -21.24 -6.62 -19.43
CA GLU A 81 -20.90 -6.75 -18.00
C GLU A 81 -20.22 -5.47 -17.53
N LYS A 82 -20.64 -4.91 -16.39
CA LYS A 82 -20.01 -3.75 -15.78
C LYS A 82 -18.71 -4.20 -15.10
N TYR A 83 -17.61 -3.51 -15.36
CA TYR A 83 -16.37 -3.69 -14.59
C TYR A 83 -15.75 -2.35 -14.27
N ALA A 84 -15.01 -2.26 -13.17
CA ALA A 84 -14.28 -1.05 -12.83
C ALA A 84 -12.83 -1.34 -12.52
N LYS A 85 -11.93 -0.53 -13.09
CA LYS A 85 -10.52 -0.55 -12.72
C LYS A 85 -10.33 0.30 -11.48
N VAL A 86 -9.92 -0.33 -10.39
CA VAL A 86 -9.63 0.31 -9.10
C VAL A 86 -8.12 0.45 -8.99
N THR A 87 -7.63 1.68 -8.94
CA THR A 87 -6.21 2.03 -8.78
C THR A 87 -6.01 2.84 -7.51
N LEU A 88 -5.28 2.27 -6.54
CA LEU A 88 -4.92 2.92 -5.28
C LEU A 88 -3.46 3.40 -5.33
N THR A 89 -3.22 4.68 -5.10
CA THR A 89 -1.88 5.27 -4.99
C THR A 89 -1.52 5.51 -3.52
N TYR A 90 -0.39 4.98 -3.08
CA TYR A 90 0.10 5.12 -1.70
C TYR A 90 1.61 5.38 -1.66
N ASP A 91 2.06 6.02 -0.59
CA ASP A 91 3.50 6.25 -0.37
C ASP A 91 4.13 5.03 0.30
N TYR A 92 5.17 4.50 -0.33
CA TYR A 92 6.09 3.54 0.26
C TYR A 92 7.30 4.31 0.81
N THR A 93 7.37 4.42 2.13
CA THR A 93 8.42 5.20 2.80
C THR A 93 9.30 4.32 3.67
N LEU A 94 10.61 4.52 3.53
CA LEU A 94 11.66 3.95 4.38
C LEU A 94 12.46 5.13 4.98
N PRO A 95 11.99 5.72 6.09
CA PRO A 95 12.58 6.94 6.64
C PRO A 95 14.06 6.78 7.01
N VAL A 96 14.46 5.60 7.49
CA VAL A 96 15.86 5.32 7.86
C VAL A 96 16.81 5.35 6.65
N LEU A 97 16.29 5.10 5.45
CA LEU A 97 17.04 5.16 4.20
C LEU A 97 16.77 6.46 3.43
N ASN A 98 16.00 7.39 4.02
CA ASN A 98 15.51 8.62 3.38
C ASN A 98 14.85 8.36 2.00
N LEU A 99 14.15 7.22 1.88
CA LEU A 99 13.58 6.75 0.62
C LEU A 99 12.05 6.90 0.64
N PHE A 100 11.53 7.65 -0.32
CA PHE A 100 10.11 7.98 -0.47
C PHE A 100 9.69 7.65 -1.89
N LEU A 101 9.04 6.50 -2.08
CA LEU A 101 8.57 6.03 -3.38
C LEU A 101 7.04 6.08 -3.42
N LYS A 102 6.50 6.41 -4.58
CA LYS A 102 5.06 6.26 -4.85
C LYS A 102 4.81 4.89 -5.43
N HIS A 103 3.86 4.16 -4.86
CA HIS A 103 3.41 2.87 -5.38
C HIS A 103 1.94 2.94 -5.76
N GLN A 104 1.59 2.13 -6.76
CA GLN A 104 0.24 1.99 -7.24
C GLN A 104 -0.16 0.52 -7.25
N ILE A 105 -1.36 0.24 -6.75
CA ILE A 105 -1.99 -1.07 -6.86
C ILE A 105 -3.19 -0.91 -7.77
N ALA A 106 -3.23 -1.65 -8.86
CA ALA A 106 -4.35 -1.71 -9.77
C ALA A 106 -5.01 -3.08 -9.70
N GLY A 107 -6.33 -3.11 -9.71
CA GLY A 107 -7.12 -4.33 -9.84
C GLY A 107 -8.48 -4.03 -10.47
N TYR A 108 -9.26 -5.08 -10.69
CA TYR A 108 -10.52 -4.98 -11.42
C TYR A 108 -11.66 -5.54 -10.56
N ALA A 109 -12.69 -4.72 -10.38
CA ALA A 109 -14.01 -5.11 -9.89
C ALA A 109 -14.85 -5.62 -11.07
N ARG A 110 -15.54 -6.75 -10.91
CA ARG A 110 -16.34 -7.44 -11.92
C ARG A 110 -17.73 -7.80 -11.43
#